data_AF-A0A1R3IF74-F1
#
_entry.id   AF-A0A1R3IF74-F1
#
_cell.length_a   1.000
_cell.length_b   1.000
_cell.length_c   1.000
_cell.angle_alpha   90.00
_cell.angle_beta   90.00
_cell.angle_gamma   90.00
#
_symmetry.space_group_name_H-M   'P 1'
#
loop_
_entity.id
_entity.type
_entity.pdbx_description
1 polymer ?
#
loop_
_entity_poly.entity_id
_entity_poly.type
_entity_poly.pdbx_seq_one_letter_code
_entity_poly.pdbx_strand_id
1 'polypeptide(L)'
;MYRLVRISFRRRKLLKCAAQKALSKAITEDHDQLVYLRAQFRLLEPNARDGSVSLENFKMALSRNATDLMDETSWVPDTLSAMESLANRNMDFEEFCAAAIDILHLEGIEGWEQIVSTAFEHFEQDGNRVISDQEFCRVFNISGPEALSFAQRCIRNSDGKLNLIGFTQLLHARPPKLPT
;
A
#
# COMPACT_ATOMS: atom_id res chain seq x y z
N MET A 1 27.37 4.03 4.67
CA MET A 1 26.20 4.63 3.98
C MET A 1 24.99 3.69 3.83
N TYR A 2 25.16 2.37 3.61
CA TYR A 2 24.05 1.43 3.34
C TYR A 2 23.00 1.24 4.47
N ARG A 3 23.34 1.45 5.74
CA ARG A 3 22.42 1.24 6.87
C ARG A 3 21.29 2.26 6.93
N LEU A 4 21.59 3.55 6.73
CA LEU A 4 20.58 4.62 6.82
C LEU A 4 19.57 4.54 5.69
N VAL A 5 20.03 4.29 4.47
CA VAL A 5 19.16 4.08 3.29
C VAL A 5 18.22 2.88 3.51
N ARG A 6 18.74 1.78 4.05
CA ARG A 6 17.91 0.59 4.39
C ARG A 6 16.87 0.87 5.47
N ILE A 7 17.21 1.67 6.49
CA ILE A 7 16.26 2.05 7.55
C ILE A 7 15.16 2.95 6.99
N SER A 8 15.53 3.98 6.21
CA SER A 8 14.56 4.88 5.56
C SER A 8 13.63 4.13 4.62
N PHE A 9 14.17 3.22 3.80
CA PHE A 9 13.39 2.39 2.89
C PHE A 9 12.39 1.50 3.64
N ARG A 10 12.82 0.82 4.72
CA ARG A 10 11.93 0.01 5.57
C ARG A 10 10.84 0.86 6.22
N ARG A 11 11.19 2.04 6.72
CA ARG A 11 10.24 2.96 7.37
C ARG A 11 9.19 3.49 6.40
N ARG A 12 9.60 3.87 5.19
CA ARG A 12 8.68 4.24 4.11
C ARG A 12 7.75 3.08 3.76
N LYS A 13 8.30 1.87 3.61
CA LYS A 13 7.51 0.67 3.31
C LYS A 13 6.44 0.42 4.38
N LEU A 14 6.81 0.49 5.66
CA LEU A 14 5.87 0.29 6.77
C LEU A 14 4.76 1.34 6.81
N LEU A 15 5.11 2.63 6.70
CA LEU A 15 4.11 3.70 6.67
C LEU A 15 3.17 3.56 5.48
N LYS A 16 3.72 3.28 4.28
CA LYS A 16 2.92 3.10 3.08
C LYS A 16 1.98 1.90 3.20
N CYS A 17 2.47 0.75 3.70
CA CYS A 17 1.61 -0.42 3.93
C CYS A 17 0.49 -0.12 4.94
N ALA A 18 0.79 0.62 6.01
CA ALA A 18 -0.23 1.02 6.98
C ALA A 18 -1.29 1.94 6.35
N ALA A 19 -0.89 2.88 5.50
CA ALA A 19 -1.83 3.76 4.80
C ALA A 19 -2.68 3.01 3.77
N GLN A 20 -2.09 2.08 3.01
CA GLN A 20 -2.82 1.23 2.07
C GLN A 20 -3.77 0.27 2.78
N LYS A 21 -3.40 -0.26 3.96
CA LYS A 21 -4.30 -1.07 4.81
C LYS A 21 -5.45 -0.24 5.37
N ALA A 22 -5.19 1.00 5.75
CA ALA A 22 -6.25 1.90 6.20
C ALA A 22 -7.20 2.28 5.05
N LEU A 23 -6.66 2.46 3.84
CA LEU A 23 -7.44 2.68 2.63
C LEU A 23 -8.32 1.47 2.29
N SER A 24 -7.78 0.23 2.36
CA SER A 24 -8.57 -0.97 2.08
C SER A 24 -9.72 -1.19 3.07
N LYS A 25 -9.59 -0.71 4.32
CA LYS A 25 -10.69 -0.70 5.31
C LYS A 25 -11.79 0.32 5.00
N ALA A 26 -11.44 1.44 4.38
CA ALA A 26 -12.37 2.54 4.13
C ALA A 26 -13.20 2.38 2.85
N ILE A 27 -12.70 1.60 1.90
CA ILE A 27 -13.48 1.24 0.71
C ILE A 27 -14.55 0.25 1.17
N THR A 28 -15.82 0.53 0.88
CA THR A 28 -16.95 -0.36 1.20
C THR A 28 -17.24 -1.35 0.05
N GLU A 29 -18.00 -2.41 0.35
CA GLU A 29 -18.39 -3.43 -0.64
C GLU A 29 -19.22 -2.89 -1.81
N ASP A 30 -19.76 -1.68 -1.70
CA ASP A 30 -20.54 -1.01 -2.74
C ASP A 30 -19.68 -0.46 -3.89
N HIS A 31 -18.34 -0.49 -3.76
CA HIS A 31 -17.43 -0.12 -4.84
C HIS A 31 -17.03 -1.34 -5.67
N ASP A 32 -17.27 -1.27 -6.98
CA ASP A 32 -16.96 -2.33 -7.97
C ASP A 32 -15.54 -2.90 -7.83
N GLN A 33 -14.58 -2.05 -7.45
CA GLN A 33 -13.19 -2.45 -7.29
C GLN A 33 -13.00 -3.42 -6.12
N LEU A 34 -13.70 -3.25 -4.99
CA LEU A 34 -13.63 -4.19 -3.88
C LEU A 34 -14.36 -5.49 -4.18
N VAL A 35 -15.49 -5.44 -4.88
CA VAL A 35 -16.20 -6.64 -5.36
C VAL A 35 -15.26 -7.47 -6.23
N TYR A 36 -14.55 -6.82 -7.16
CA TYR A 36 -13.58 -7.46 -8.03
C TYR A 36 -12.39 -8.05 -7.24
N LEU A 37 -11.77 -7.27 -6.35
CA LEU A 37 -10.65 -7.74 -5.52
C LEU A 37 -11.08 -8.90 -4.61
N ARG A 38 -12.31 -8.88 -4.09
CA ARG A 38 -12.83 -9.96 -3.25
C ARG A 38 -13.10 -11.22 -4.06
N ALA A 39 -13.60 -11.09 -5.29
CA ALA A 39 -13.70 -12.22 -6.21
C ALA A 39 -12.32 -12.79 -6.53
N GLN A 40 -11.33 -11.96 -6.86
CA GLN A 40 -9.96 -12.40 -7.11
C GLN A 40 -9.33 -13.08 -5.90
N PHE A 41 -9.48 -12.53 -4.70
CA PHE A 41 -8.96 -13.12 -3.47
C PHE A 41 -9.58 -14.49 -3.19
N ARG A 42 -10.89 -14.66 -3.44
CA ARG A 42 -11.57 -15.95 -3.29
C ARG A 42 -11.05 -17.01 -4.28
N LEU A 43 -10.68 -16.61 -5.50
CA LEU A 43 -10.10 -17.52 -6.50
C LEU A 43 -8.73 -18.07 -6.08
N LEU A 44 -8.04 -17.41 -5.16
CA LEU A 44 -6.78 -17.90 -4.57
C LEU A 44 -7.01 -18.97 -3.48
N GLU A 45 -8.27 -19.24 -3.11
CA GLU A 45 -8.64 -20.20 -2.06
C GLU A 45 -7.92 -19.94 -0.73
N PRO A 46 -8.22 -18.82 -0.05
CA PRO A 46 -7.59 -18.50 1.23
C PRO A 46 -7.80 -19.62 2.26
N ASN A 47 -6.83 -19.80 3.14
CA ASN A 47 -6.87 -20.86 4.14
C ASN A 47 -8.09 -20.69 5.06
N ALA A 48 -8.90 -21.74 5.20
CA ALA A 48 -10.15 -21.69 5.98
C ALA A 48 -9.94 -21.42 7.49
N ARG A 49 -8.72 -21.61 8.03
CA ARG A 49 -8.41 -21.39 9.44
C ARG A 49 -8.06 -19.93 9.75
N ASP A 50 -7.27 -19.28 8.91
CA ASP A 50 -6.75 -17.93 9.17
C ASP A 50 -7.15 -16.89 8.11
N GLY A 51 -7.87 -17.30 7.06
CA GLY A 51 -8.36 -16.43 6.00
C GLY A 51 -7.27 -15.88 5.07
N SER A 52 -6.03 -16.38 5.17
CA SER A 52 -4.88 -15.81 4.46
C SER A 52 -4.54 -16.59 3.18
N VAL A 53 -3.87 -15.90 2.25
CA VAL A 53 -3.29 -16.51 1.04
C VAL A 53 -1.76 -16.55 1.15
N SER A 54 -1.16 -17.62 0.64
CA SER A 54 0.28 -17.83 0.61
C SER A 54 0.81 -17.87 -0.83
N LEU A 55 2.13 -17.86 -1.01
CA LEU A 55 2.75 -18.06 -2.33
C LEU A 55 2.25 -19.34 -3.02
N GLU A 56 1.96 -20.39 -2.25
CA GLU A 56 1.44 -21.64 -2.80
C GLU A 56 0.03 -21.49 -3.38
N ASN A 57 -0.82 -20.71 -2.72
CA ASN A 57 -2.15 -20.37 -3.24
C ASN A 57 -2.07 -19.69 -4.61
N PHE A 58 -1.14 -18.73 -4.75
CA PHE A 58 -0.91 -18.06 -6.03
C PHE A 58 -0.38 -19.02 -7.10
N LYS A 59 0.59 -19.88 -6.77
CA LYS A 59 1.11 -20.90 -7.69
C LYS A 59 -0.01 -21.82 -8.19
N MET A 60 -0.82 -22.36 -7.28
CA MET A 60 -1.95 -23.22 -7.64
C MET A 60 -2.97 -22.51 -8.52
N ALA A 61 -3.33 -21.27 -8.20
CA ALA A 61 -4.27 -20.50 -9.00
C ALA A 61 -3.73 -20.19 -10.41
N LEU A 62 -2.43 -19.92 -10.54
CA LEU A 62 -1.77 -19.72 -11.84
C LEU A 62 -1.78 -21.01 -12.66
N SER A 63 -1.38 -22.14 -12.08
CA SER A 63 -1.37 -23.43 -12.78
C SER A 63 -2.76 -23.89 -13.23
N ARG A 64 -3.84 -23.50 -12.52
CA ARG A 64 -5.22 -23.82 -12.92
C ARG A 64 -5.73 -22.96 -14.08
N ASN A 65 -5.20 -21.74 -14.22
CA ASN A 65 -5.62 -20.79 -15.27
C ASN A 65 -4.62 -20.72 -16.43
N ALA A 66 -3.56 -21.53 -16.40
CA ALA A 66 -2.60 -21.64 -17.49
C ALA A 66 -3.28 -22.29 -18.71
N THR A 67 -3.40 -21.52 -19.79
CA THR A 67 -3.75 -22.02 -21.12
C THR A 67 -2.50 -22.46 -21.88
N ASP A 68 -2.61 -23.40 -22.82
CA ASP A 68 -1.51 -23.94 -23.67
C ASP A 68 -0.66 -22.88 -24.42
N LEU A 69 -1.11 -21.62 -24.45
CA LEU A 69 -0.42 -20.46 -25.03
C LEU A 69 0.52 -19.72 -24.06
N MET A 70 0.42 -19.99 -22.76
CA MET A 70 1.33 -19.46 -21.75
C MET A 70 2.53 -20.40 -21.71
N ASP A 71 3.66 -19.96 -22.27
CA ASP A 71 4.92 -20.68 -22.17
C ASP A 71 5.33 -20.71 -20.67
N GLU A 72 4.99 -21.83 -20.00
CA GLU A 72 5.31 -22.17 -18.61
C GLU A 72 6.78 -21.86 -18.27
N THR A 73 7.65 -21.91 -19.27
CA THR A 73 9.09 -21.67 -19.16
C THR A 73 9.50 -20.20 -19.07
N SER A 74 8.63 -19.25 -19.47
CA SER A 74 8.95 -17.83 -19.63
C SER A 74 8.21 -16.91 -18.66
N TRP A 75 6.90 -17.12 -18.46
CA TRP A 75 6.10 -16.23 -17.61
C TRP A 75 6.17 -16.58 -16.11
N VAL A 76 6.28 -17.87 -15.80
CA VAL A 76 6.28 -18.40 -14.44
C VAL A 76 7.52 -17.93 -13.67
N PRO A 77 8.77 -17.97 -14.18
CA PRO A 77 9.94 -17.53 -13.41
C PRO A 77 9.94 -16.04 -13.07
N ASP A 78 9.56 -15.16 -14.00
CA ASP A 78 9.56 -13.70 -13.78
C ASP A 78 8.45 -13.28 -12.82
N THR A 79 7.26 -13.87 -12.96
CA THR A 79 6.13 -13.61 -12.05
C THR A 79 6.39 -14.22 -10.68
N LEU A 80 6.94 -15.44 -10.61
CA LEU A 80 7.33 -16.06 -9.35
C LEU A 80 8.47 -15.31 -8.67
N SER A 81 9.46 -14.79 -9.40
CA SER A 81 10.57 -13.99 -8.85
C SER A 81 10.07 -12.69 -8.22
N ALA A 82 9.09 -12.01 -8.83
CA ALA A 82 8.42 -10.87 -8.20
C ALA A 82 7.69 -11.27 -6.90
N MET A 83 7.13 -12.48 -6.87
CA MET A 83 6.40 -13.06 -5.75
C MET A 83 7.29 -13.80 -4.74
N GLU A 84 8.56 -14.06 -5.03
CA GLU A 84 9.54 -14.62 -4.09
C GLU A 84 9.81 -13.63 -2.96
N SER A 85 9.57 -12.34 -3.17
CA SER A 85 9.54 -11.34 -2.10
C SER A 85 8.41 -11.57 -1.07
N LEU A 86 7.42 -12.40 -1.42
CA LEU A 86 6.34 -12.91 -0.57
C LEU A 86 6.66 -14.31 0.00
N ALA A 87 7.79 -14.92 -0.37
CA ALA A 87 8.19 -16.22 0.17
C ALA A 87 8.33 -16.09 1.70
N ASN A 88 7.47 -16.83 2.42
CA ASN A 88 7.28 -16.84 3.88
C ASN A 88 6.29 -15.83 4.48
N ARG A 89 5.51 -15.08 3.69
CA ARG A 89 4.45 -14.20 4.23
C ARG A 89 3.06 -14.63 3.75
N ASN A 90 2.22 -14.98 4.71
CA ASN A 90 0.78 -15.09 4.50
C ASN A 90 0.17 -13.68 4.44
N MET A 91 -0.83 -13.51 3.59
CA MET A 91 -1.47 -12.22 3.32
C MET A 91 -2.96 -12.30 3.65
N ASP A 92 -3.45 -11.45 4.56
CA ASP A 92 -4.89 -11.27 4.80
C ASP A 92 -5.55 -10.50 3.63
N PHE A 93 -6.88 -10.42 3.62
CA PHE A 93 -7.60 -9.75 2.53
C PHE A 93 -7.21 -8.27 2.42
N GLU A 94 -7.01 -7.59 3.55
CA GLU A 94 -6.64 -6.18 3.58
C GLU A 94 -5.24 -5.94 3.01
N GLU A 95 -4.29 -6.83 3.29
CA GLU A 95 -2.94 -6.80 2.73
C GLU A 95 -2.93 -7.15 1.24
N PHE A 96 -3.81 -8.04 0.79
CA PHE A 96 -4.03 -8.32 -0.63
C PHE A 96 -4.57 -7.11 -1.37
N CYS A 97 -5.62 -6.48 -0.84
CA CYS A 97 -6.15 -5.23 -1.37
C CYS A 97 -5.08 -4.15 -1.38
N ALA A 98 -4.31 -3.98 -0.30
CA ALA A 98 -3.23 -2.98 -0.26
C ALA A 98 -2.17 -3.17 -1.37
N ALA A 99 -1.92 -4.42 -1.78
CA ALA A 99 -0.98 -4.75 -2.86
C ALA A 99 -1.59 -4.59 -4.26
N ALA A 100 -2.91 -4.81 -4.39
CA ALA A 100 -3.62 -4.83 -5.67
C ALA A 100 -4.36 -3.53 -6.01
N ILE A 101 -4.61 -2.66 -5.01
CA ILE A 101 -5.27 -1.36 -5.19
C ILE A 101 -4.38 -0.46 -6.06
N ASP A 102 -4.95 -0.05 -7.19
CA ASP A 102 -4.42 1.05 -7.99
C ASP A 102 -5.05 2.37 -7.54
N ILE A 103 -4.26 3.17 -6.84
CA ILE A 103 -4.68 4.46 -6.28
C ILE A 103 -5.12 5.42 -7.39
N LEU A 104 -4.55 5.35 -8.59
CA LEU A 104 -4.92 6.22 -9.70
C LEU A 104 -6.35 5.92 -10.21
N HIS A 105 -6.78 4.67 -10.13
CA HIS A 105 -8.16 4.31 -10.47
C HIS A 105 -9.15 4.78 -9.38
N LEU A 106 -8.74 4.79 -8.11
CA LEU A 106 -9.59 5.25 -7.00
C LEU A 106 -9.69 6.79 -6.89
N GLU A 107 -8.67 7.55 -7.29
CA GLU A 107 -8.77 9.01 -7.34
C GLU A 107 -9.87 9.51 -8.29
N GLY A 108 -10.27 8.68 -9.27
CA GLY A 108 -11.30 9.00 -10.26
C GLY A 108 -12.74 8.63 -9.86
N ILE A 109 -12.96 7.96 -8.72
CA ILE A 109 -14.31 7.59 -8.30
C ILE A 109 -14.98 8.70 -7.48
N GLU A 110 -16.30 8.82 -7.63
CA GLU A 110 -17.10 9.71 -6.81
C GLU A 110 -16.99 9.33 -5.32
N GLY A 111 -16.77 10.33 -4.45
CA GLY A 111 -16.59 10.11 -3.02
C GLY A 111 -15.16 9.81 -2.57
N TRP A 112 -14.14 9.91 -3.44
CA TRP A 112 -12.73 9.73 -3.07
C TRP A 112 -12.31 10.52 -1.81
N GLU A 113 -12.71 11.79 -1.68
CA GLU A 113 -12.38 12.60 -0.51
C GLU A 113 -12.95 12.02 0.80
N GLN A 114 -14.16 11.45 0.74
CA GLN A 114 -14.79 10.79 1.89
C GLN A 114 -14.06 9.48 2.22
N ILE A 115 -13.70 8.69 1.20
CA ILE A 115 -12.92 7.45 1.38
C ILE A 115 -11.56 7.75 2.02
N VAL A 116 -10.86 8.78 1.54
CA VAL A 116 -9.56 9.20 2.10
C VAL A 116 -9.72 9.68 3.54
N SER A 117 -10.81 10.38 3.86
CA SER A 117 -11.10 10.84 5.22
C SER A 117 -11.34 9.66 6.17
N THR A 118 -12.19 8.70 5.79
CA THR A 118 -12.42 7.47 6.56
C THR A 118 -11.16 6.60 6.67
N ALA A 119 -10.36 6.51 5.61
CA ALA A 119 -9.08 5.82 5.65
C ALA A 119 -8.11 6.49 6.63
N PHE A 120 -8.10 7.81 6.70
CA PHE A 120 -7.29 8.53 7.66
C PHE A 120 -7.71 8.25 9.11
N GLU A 121 -9.00 8.10 9.39
CA GLU A 121 -9.48 7.70 10.73
C GLU A 121 -8.95 6.30 11.12
N HIS A 122 -8.98 5.33 10.22
CA HIS A 122 -8.37 4.01 10.46
C HIS A 122 -6.85 4.10 10.62
N PHE A 123 -6.19 4.96 9.83
CA PHE A 123 -4.75 5.17 9.91
C PHE A 123 -4.37 5.82 11.25
N GLU A 124 -5.15 6.77 11.77
CA GLU A 124 -4.92 7.40 13.07
C GLU A 124 -4.84 6.39 14.22
N GLN A 125 -5.66 5.33 14.15
CA GLN A 125 -5.73 4.28 15.16
C GLN A 125 -4.57 3.29 15.07
N ASP A 126 -4.30 2.78 13.87
CA ASP A 126 -3.45 1.58 13.70
C ASP A 126 -2.06 1.89 13.10
N GLY A 127 -1.91 3.02 12.40
CA GLY A 127 -0.78 3.26 11.50
C GLY A 127 -0.03 4.58 11.72
N ASN A 128 -0.67 5.59 12.33
CA ASN A 128 -0.11 6.91 12.45
C ASN A 128 0.81 7.02 13.66
N ARG A 129 2.10 7.14 13.36
CA ARG A 129 3.18 7.22 14.34
C ARG A 129 3.83 8.59 14.30
N VAL A 130 4.48 8.94 15.40
CA VAL A 130 5.30 10.16 15.47
C VAL A 130 6.42 10.08 14.43
N ILE A 131 6.63 11.18 13.71
CA ILE A 131 7.66 11.31 12.68
C ILE A 131 8.26 12.72 12.75
N SER A 132 9.60 12.82 12.67
CA SER A 132 10.25 14.13 12.61
C SER A 132 10.29 14.69 11.19
N ASP A 133 10.41 16.01 11.03
CA ASP A 133 10.54 16.66 9.72
C ASP A 133 11.65 16.03 8.87
N GLN A 134 12.82 15.76 9.49
CA GLN A 134 13.95 15.13 8.82
C GLN A 134 13.64 13.69 8.39
N GLU A 135 12.92 12.93 9.22
CA GLU A 135 12.50 11.57 8.87
C GLU A 135 11.48 11.60 7.74
N PHE A 136 10.52 12.52 7.78
CA PHE A 136 9.55 12.73 6.70
C PHE A 136 10.26 13.00 5.38
N CYS A 137 11.13 14.00 5.31
CA CYS A 137 11.88 14.31 4.08
C CYS A 137 12.64 13.09 3.53
N ARG A 138 13.25 12.28 4.41
CA ARG A 138 13.95 11.05 4.00
C ARG A 138 13.01 9.94 3.52
N VAL A 139 11.88 9.75 4.21
CA VAL A 139 10.87 8.75 3.88
C VAL A 139 10.24 9.06 2.53
N PHE A 140 9.99 10.33 2.24
CA PHE A 140 9.34 10.78 1.00
C PHE A 140 10.34 11.15 -0.10
N ASN A 141 11.65 11.05 0.16
CA ASN A 141 12.72 11.47 -0.75
C ASN A 141 12.54 12.91 -1.24
N ILE A 142 12.16 13.80 -0.34
CA ILE A 142 11.97 15.24 -0.59
C ILE A 142 13.25 15.96 -0.17
N SER A 143 13.77 16.78 -1.07
CA SER A 143 14.97 17.59 -0.87
C SER A 143 14.78 18.96 -1.50
N GLY A 144 15.44 19.97 -0.94
CA GLY A 144 15.40 21.35 -1.43
C GLY A 144 15.02 22.35 -0.33
N PRO A 145 15.02 23.65 -0.65
CA PRO A 145 14.75 24.72 0.31
C PRO A 145 13.37 24.58 0.99
N GLU A 146 12.38 24.07 0.26
CA GLU A 146 10.99 23.93 0.73
C GLU A 146 10.71 22.59 1.43
N ALA A 147 11.68 21.69 1.53
CA ALA A 147 11.44 20.34 2.06
C ALA A 147 10.96 20.38 3.52
N LEU A 148 11.56 21.24 4.34
CA LEU A 148 11.21 21.40 5.76
C LEU A 148 9.84 22.05 5.94
N SER A 149 9.53 23.11 5.20
CA SER A 149 8.23 23.77 5.28
C SER A 149 7.10 22.85 4.81
N PHE A 150 7.36 22.04 3.77
CA PHE A 150 6.42 21.02 3.32
C PHE A 150 6.21 19.92 4.38
N ALA A 151 7.26 19.44 5.04
CA ALA A 151 7.15 18.48 6.13
C ALA A 151 6.33 19.03 7.30
N GLN A 152 6.58 20.27 7.71
CA GLN A 152 5.84 20.96 8.78
C GLN A 152 4.35 21.16 8.46
N ARG A 153 4.00 21.30 7.17
CA ARG A 153 2.61 21.35 6.73
C ARG A 153 1.92 19.98 6.79
N CYS A 154 2.68 18.89 6.72
CA CYS A 154 2.17 17.51 6.72
C CYS A 154 2.17 16.88 8.12
N ILE A 155 2.87 17.48 9.09
CA ILE A 155 3.02 16.98 10.46
C ILE A 155 2.28 17.89 11.43
N ARG A 156 1.47 17.31 12.30
CA ARG A 156 0.68 18.03 13.29
C ARG A 156 1.56 18.44 14.47
N ASN A 157 1.53 19.72 14.82
CA ASN A 157 2.33 20.27 15.93
C ASN A 157 1.96 19.70 17.31
N SER A 158 0.73 19.22 17.51
CA SER A 158 0.27 18.76 18.83
C SER A 158 0.89 17.43 19.27
N ASP A 159 1.20 16.54 18.33
CA ASP A 159 1.67 15.18 18.64
C ASP A 159 2.76 14.65 17.69
N GLY A 160 3.16 15.43 16.68
CA GLY A 160 4.20 15.05 15.72
C GLY A 160 3.78 13.92 14.78
N LYS A 161 2.48 13.67 14.62
CA LYS A 161 1.93 12.66 13.69
C LYS A 161 1.57 13.29 12.34
N LEU A 162 1.37 12.47 11.32
CA LEU A 162 0.88 12.96 10.03
C LEU A 162 -0.54 13.52 10.18
N ASN A 163 -0.83 14.65 9.55
CA ASN A 163 -2.20 15.08 9.33
C ASN A 163 -2.75 14.48 8.03
N LEU A 164 -4.00 14.80 7.69
CA LEU A 164 -4.65 14.31 6.47
C LEU A 164 -3.83 14.62 5.21
N ILE A 165 -3.21 15.81 5.13
CA ILE A 165 -2.35 16.19 4.00
C ILE A 165 -1.16 15.22 3.89
N GLY A 166 -0.46 14.99 5.00
CA GLY A 166 0.66 14.05 5.05
C GLY A 166 0.27 12.61 4.71
N PHE A 167 -0.92 12.19 5.13
CA PHE A 167 -1.49 10.88 4.79
C PHE A 167 -1.82 10.76 3.29
N THR A 168 -2.45 11.77 2.68
CA THR A 168 -2.72 11.80 1.24
C THR A 168 -1.43 11.71 0.43
N GLN A 169 -0.36 12.40 0.86
CA GLN A 169 0.95 12.28 0.23
C GLN A 169 1.55 10.88 0.35
N LEU A 170 1.21 10.14 1.41
CA LEU A 170 1.67 8.77 1.62
C LEU A 170 0.98 7.76 0.70
N LEU A 171 -0.29 8.01 0.36
CA LEU A 171 -1.03 7.24 -0.65
C LEU A 171 -0.42 7.47 -2.04
N HIS A 172 -0.14 8.73 -2.40
CA HIS A 172 0.42 9.04 -3.70
C HIS A 172 1.88 8.52 -3.83
N ALA A 173 2.12 7.61 -4.78
CA ALA A 173 3.44 6.99 -4.97
C ALA A 173 4.51 7.94 -5.56
N ARG A 174 4.11 9.14 -6.00
CA ARG A 174 4.99 10.14 -6.59
C ARG A 174 5.47 11.14 -5.53
N PRO A 175 6.73 11.61 -5.59
CA PRO A 175 7.15 12.73 -4.78
C PRO A 175 6.23 13.93 -5.07
N PRO A 176 5.80 14.67 -4.03
CA PRO A 176 4.95 15.84 -4.22
C PRO A 176 5.62 16.81 -5.19
N LYS A 177 4.85 17.31 -6.17
CA LYS A 177 5.26 18.51 -6.89
C LYS A 177 5.26 19.64 -5.87
N LEU A 178 6.46 20.10 -5.49
CA LEU A 178 6.58 21.29 -4.66
C LEU A 178 5.95 22.46 -5.43
N PRO A 179 5.12 23.30 -4.79
CA PRO A 179 4.61 24.50 -5.44
C PRO A 179 5.81 25.39 -5.81
N THR A 180 5.90 25.75 -7.09
CA THR A 180 6.85 26.74 -7.64
C THR A 180 6.58 28.14 -7.13
#